data_AF-A0A6S9BQN9-F1
#
_entry.id   AF-A0A6S9BQN9-F1
#
_cell.length_a   1.000
_cell.length_b   1.000
_cell.length_c   1.000
_cell.angle_alpha   90.00
_cell.angle_beta   90.00
_cell.angle_gamma   90.00
#
_symmetry.space_group_name_H-M   'P 1'
#
loop_
_entity.id
_entity.type
_entity.pdbx_description
1 polymer ?
#
loop_
_entity_poly.entity_id
_entity_poly.type
_entity_poly.pdbx_seq_one_letter_code
_entity_poly.pdbx_strand_id
1 'polypeptide(L)'
;MNRSSSFYRRQLPSSCVALSSTEGQLLFKSAFLNNGLKSFFLLIEQLSTQSEPAYCGITTLVIILNALSVDPGREWKGPWRWYEESMLNCCVDLEEVKKIGITLTTFVCLALCQGLDVTYHLGQESSIDDFRQAVRSSCISNSSDDDNKNNKTQRNEFLVVSYSRKTLGQTGSGHFSPVAAYDETSDSVLILDTARFKYGTHWVSLQLLFDAMLPIDPATTKSRGYILISHDGVSENKESHLPISILFRSSKSQNFVRKQYKSFLSERGGCCKPIEFQDVLRYWTKDGNDNLFVWNILSPQLCRKSEEEEQNFNNLLSLIKRLLSDVPDVPKQLMSLQNTFTKDKKCCEKSSSISVAEAIYVIYLASLRKDQRKEILFADSVSDPEFTKNQLLDEAALVHIALNVSDME
;
A
#
# COMPACT_ATOMS: atom_id res chain seq x y z
N MET A 1 4.35 27.78 -34.87
CA MET A 1 4.80 26.56 -34.15
C MET A 1 3.95 25.41 -34.65
N ASN A 2 4.58 24.39 -35.26
CA ASN A 2 3.87 23.25 -35.83
C ASN A 2 3.28 22.41 -34.68
N ARG A 3 1.97 22.46 -34.47
CA ARG A 3 1.24 21.76 -33.38
C ARG A 3 1.14 20.23 -33.59
N SER A 4 1.80 19.67 -34.60
CA SER A 4 1.65 18.27 -35.00
C SER A 4 2.35 17.25 -34.08
N SER A 5 3.17 17.69 -33.12
CA SER A 5 3.91 16.82 -32.19
C SER A 5 3.39 16.83 -30.75
N SER A 6 2.31 17.57 -30.44
CA SER A 6 1.77 17.66 -29.08
C SER A 6 0.25 17.51 -29.02
N PHE A 7 -0.26 17.11 -27.86
CA PHE A 7 -1.69 16.92 -27.61
C PHE A 7 -2.16 17.86 -26.50
N TYR A 8 -3.32 18.49 -26.68
CA TYR A 8 -4.02 19.24 -25.65
C TYR A 8 -5.39 18.62 -25.43
N ARG A 9 -5.52 17.85 -24.35
CA ARG A 9 -6.71 17.06 -24.01
C ARG A 9 -7.14 16.07 -25.11
N ARG A 10 -8.17 15.29 -24.83
CA ARG A 10 -8.87 14.44 -25.79
C ARG A 10 -10.38 14.60 -25.56
N GLN A 11 -11.15 14.49 -26.65
CA GLN A 11 -12.60 14.43 -26.54
C GLN A 11 -13.00 13.11 -25.88
N LEU A 12 -13.89 13.17 -24.90
CA LEU A 12 -14.48 11.97 -24.31
C LEU A 12 -15.31 11.24 -25.38
N PRO A 13 -15.21 9.90 -25.46
CA PRO A 13 -16.04 9.12 -26.37
C PRO A 13 -17.51 9.16 -25.93
N SER A 14 -18.43 8.85 -26.85
CA SER A 14 -19.89 8.87 -26.57
C SER A 14 -20.34 7.86 -25.53
N SER A 15 -19.49 6.88 -25.20
CA SER A 15 -19.64 5.92 -24.11
C SER A 15 -19.41 6.54 -22.72
N CYS A 16 -18.93 7.78 -22.63
CA CYS A 16 -18.66 8.47 -21.38
C CYS A 16 -19.35 9.85 -21.37
N VAL A 17 -19.93 10.22 -20.22
CA VAL A 17 -20.60 11.51 -20.07
C VAL A 17 -19.76 12.42 -19.19
N ALA A 18 -19.30 13.56 -19.72
CA ALA A 18 -18.51 14.51 -18.94
C ALA A 18 -19.33 15.06 -17.76
N LEU A 19 -18.75 15.10 -16.55
CA LEU A 19 -19.43 15.67 -15.37
C LEU A 19 -19.91 17.11 -15.62
N SER A 20 -19.13 17.89 -16.37
CA SER A 20 -19.45 19.28 -16.69
C SER A 20 -20.58 19.46 -17.71
N SER A 21 -21.03 18.40 -18.39
CA SER A 21 -22.14 18.45 -19.34
C SER A 21 -23.50 18.53 -18.62
N THR A 22 -24.54 18.99 -19.32
CA THR A 22 -25.91 19.01 -18.76
C THR A 22 -26.35 17.61 -18.31
N GLU A 23 -26.09 16.59 -19.12
CA GLU A 23 -26.40 15.19 -18.78
C GLU A 23 -25.62 14.73 -17.55
N GLY A 24 -24.31 15.02 -17.48
CA GLY A 24 -23.48 14.69 -16.32
C GLY A 24 -23.90 15.38 -15.03
N GLN A 25 -24.40 16.62 -15.12
CA GLN A 25 -24.97 17.34 -13.98
C GLN A 25 -26.32 16.74 -13.53
N LEU A 26 -27.13 16.25 -14.46
CA LEU A 26 -28.38 15.54 -14.13
C LEU A 26 -28.11 14.21 -13.43
N LEU A 27 -27.13 13.43 -13.91
CA LEU A 27 -26.66 12.22 -13.23
C LEU A 27 -26.15 12.52 -11.83
N PHE A 28 -25.35 13.58 -11.67
CA PHE A 28 -24.86 14.02 -10.36
C PHE A 28 -25.98 14.44 -9.43
N LYS A 29 -26.97 15.18 -9.92
CA LYS A 29 -28.16 15.55 -9.14
C LYS A 29 -28.96 14.32 -8.72
N SER A 30 -29.14 13.34 -9.61
CA SER A 30 -29.81 12.08 -9.31
C SER A 30 -29.06 11.29 -8.23
N ALA A 31 -27.75 11.11 -8.39
CA ALA A 31 -26.91 10.45 -7.39
C ALA A 31 -27.00 11.16 -6.03
N PHE A 32 -26.95 12.49 -6.00
CA PHE A 32 -27.08 13.26 -4.75
C PHE A 32 -28.41 13.03 -4.05
N LEU A 33 -29.52 13.05 -4.79
CA LEU A 33 -30.86 12.81 -4.23
C LEU A 33 -31.05 11.37 -3.73
N ASN A 34 -30.26 10.42 -4.24
CA ASN A 34 -30.27 9.01 -3.86
C ASN A 34 -29.06 8.61 -3.00
N ASN A 35 -28.44 9.54 -2.27
CA ASN A 35 -27.32 9.29 -1.35
C ASN A 35 -26.06 8.67 -1.96
N GLY A 36 -25.89 8.74 -3.28
CA GLY A 36 -24.79 8.13 -4.05
C GLY A 36 -23.51 8.96 -4.17
N LEU A 37 -23.34 9.98 -3.32
CA LEU A 37 -22.16 10.86 -3.30
C LEU A 37 -21.28 10.66 -2.05
N LYS A 38 -21.41 9.55 -1.31
CA LYS A 38 -20.67 9.30 -0.06
C LYS A 38 -19.16 9.51 -0.23
N SER A 39 -18.55 8.88 -1.24
CA SER A 39 -17.11 9.00 -1.48
C SER A 39 -16.72 10.34 -2.11
N PHE A 40 -17.64 10.98 -2.84
CA PHE A 40 -17.33 12.11 -3.71
C PHE A 40 -16.74 13.28 -2.95
N PHE A 41 -17.33 13.65 -1.81
CA PHE A 41 -16.92 14.84 -1.06
C PHE A 41 -15.50 14.74 -0.51
N LEU A 42 -15.12 13.58 0.04
CA LEU A 42 -13.76 13.39 0.56
C LEU A 42 -12.73 13.26 -0.56
N LEU A 43 -13.08 12.58 -1.66
CA LEU A 43 -12.15 12.37 -2.77
C LEU A 43 -11.89 13.64 -3.59
N ILE A 44 -12.92 14.49 -3.79
CA ILE A 44 -12.78 15.69 -4.61
C ILE A 44 -11.87 16.73 -3.97
N GLU A 45 -11.83 16.82 -2.64
CA GLU A 45 -10.91 17.68 -1.89
C GLU A 45 -9.44 17.32 -2.14
N GLN A 46 -9.18 16.05 -2.49
CA GLN A 46 -7.83 15.50 -2.67
C GLN A 46 -7.43 15.34 -4.14
N LEU A 47 -8.35 15.60 -5.08
CA LEU A 47 -8.18 15.28 -6.49
C LEU A 47 -6.98 15.99 -7.11
N SER A 48 -5.96 15.20 -7.45
CA SER A 48 -4.71 15.67 -8.03
C SER A 48 -4.53 15.21 -9.47
N THR A 49 -3.80 16.00 -10.26
CA THR A 49 -3.36 15.58 -11.60
C THR A 49 -2.12 14.71 -11.45
N GLN A 50 -2.08 13.54 -12.10
CA GLN A 50 -0.88 12.71 -12.11
C GLN A 50 0.32 13.47 -12.69
N SER A 51 1.44 13.49 -11.98
CA SER A 51 2.62 14.28 -12.40
C SER A 51 3.30 13.71 -13.65
N GLU A 52 3.19 12.38 -13.83
CA GLU A 52 3.78 11.64 -14.94
C GLU A 52 2.70 10.84 -15.68
N PRO A 53 2.79 10.64 -17.00
CA PRO A 53 1.80 9.87 -17.76
C PRO A 53 1.56 8.43 -17.25
N ALA A 54 2.55 7.83 -16.60
CA ALA A 54 2.47 6.48 -16.05
C ALA A 54 2.02 6.42 -14.58
N TYR A 55 1.89 7.57 -13.88
CA TYR A 55 1.68 7.63 -12.43
C TYR A 55 0.24 7.46 -11.96
N CYS A 56 -0.72 7.19 -12.85
CA CYS A 56 -2.14 7.12 -12.48
C CYS A 56 -2.45 6.28 -11.22
N GLY A 57 -1.78 5.13 -11.04
CA GLY A 57 -1.92 4.32 -9.82
C GLY A 57 -1.32 4.97 -8.57
N ILE A 58 -0.13 5.57 -8.68
CA ILE A 58 0.53 6.30 -7.60
C ILE A 58 -0.32 7.51 -7.17
N THR A 59 -0.77 8.32 -8.12
CA THR A 59 -1.64 9.48 -7.87
C THR A 59 -2.95 9.06 -7.22
N THR A 60 -3.57 7.99 -7.73
CA THR A 60 -4.82 7.46 -7.16
C THR A 60 -4.62 7.07 -5.70
N LEU A 61 -3.53 6.38 -5.36
CA LEU A 61 -3.26 6.00 -3.98
C LEU A 61 -3.00 7.21 -3.07
N VAL A 62 -2.30 8.25 -3.54
CA VAL A 62 -2.14 9.52 -2.79
C VAL A 62 -3.49 10.18 -2.51
N ILE A 63 -4.40 10.22 -3.49
CA ILE A 63 -5.76 10.74 -3.31
C ILE A 63 -6.49 9.96 -2.22
N ILE A 64 -6.43 8.63 -2.26
CA ILE A 64 -7.05 7.76 -1.25
C ILE A 64 -6.47 8.00 0.15
N LEU A 65 -5.14 8.02 0.29
CA LEU A 65 -4.47 8.22 1.58
C LEU A 65 -4.85 9.54 2.24
N ASN A 66 -4.82 10.64 1.47
CA ASN A 66 -5.21 11.95 1.98
C ASN A 66 -6.73 12.00 2.28
N ALA A 67 -7.57 11.36 1.48
CA ALA A 67 -9.04 11.33 1.71
C ALA A 67 -9.40 10.50 2.96
N LEU A 68 -8.61 9.47 3.27
CA LEU A 68 -8.69 8.69 4.51
C LEU A 68 -8.01 9.39 5.70
N SER A 69 -7.44 10.58 5.50
CA SER A 69 -6.70 11.34 6.51
C SER A 69 -5.56 10.53 7.16
N VAL A 70 -4.87 9.70 6.36
CA VAL A 70 -3.70 8.97 6.83
C VAL A 70 -2.54 9.95 6.98
N ASP A 71 -1.94 9.95 8.16
CA ASP A 71 -0.75 10.75 8.45
C ASP A 71 0.50 10.07 7.89
N PRO A 72 1.26 10.70 6.97
CA PRO A 72 2.49 10.12 6.44
C PRO A 72 3.65 10.12 7.44
N GLY A 73 3.47 10.60 8.67
CA GLY A 73 4.48 10.52 9.74
C GLY A 73 5.79 11.26 9.45
N ARG A 74 5.89 11.96 8.32
CA ARG A 74 7.08 12.67 7.85
C ARG A 74 6.70 13.97 7.19
N GLU A 75 7.60 14.96 7.31
CA GLU A 75 7.47 16.25 6.66
C GLU A 75 7.42 16.10 5.14
N TRP A 76 6.50 16.84 4.53
CA TRP A 76 6.42 17.06 3.10
C TRP A 76 7.08 18.39 2.71
N LYS A 77 6.56 19.51 3.25
CA LYS A 77 7.05 20.87 2.96
C LYS A 77 6.92 21.75 4.20
N GLY A 78 8.04 22.32 4.67
CA GLY A 78 8.04 23.07 5.92
C GLY A 78 7.50 22.22 7.08
N PRO A 79 6.64 22.76 7.96
CA PRO A 79 6.08 22.00 9.09
C PRO A 79 4.94 21.05 8.69
N TRP A 80 4.58 20.98 7.40
CA TRP A 80 3.40 20.24 6.95
C TRP A 80 3.72 18.79 6.63
N ARG A 81 2.82 17.88 7.03
CA ARG A 81 2.83 16.45 6.68
C ARG A 81 1.68 16.19 5.73
N TRP A 82 1.99 15.62 4.58
CA TRP A 82 1.00 15.35 3.53
C TRP A 82 1.52 14.31 2.55
N TYR A 83 0.67 13.41 2.05
CA TYR A 83 1.12 12.46 1.03
C TYR A 83 1.33 13.16 -0.31
N GLU A 84 2.46 12.84 -0.96
CA GLU A 84 2.73 13.12 -2.36
C GLU A 84 3.29 11.87 -3.06
N GLU A 85 3.33 11.86 -4.39
CA GLU A 85 3.67 10.65 -5.16
C GLU A 85 5.09 10.11 -4.88
N SER A 86 6.05 10.98 -4.57
CA SER A 86 7.44 10.60 -4.23
C SER A 86 7.54 9.71 -2.99
N MET A 87 6.49 9.71 -2.16
CA MET A 87 6.40 8.99 -0.90
C MET A 87 6.11 7.50 -1.08
N LEU A 88 5.59 7.07 -2.24
CA LEU A 88 5.08 5.72 -2.49
C LEU A 88 6.12 4.83 -3.19
N ASN A 89 7.21 4.52 -2.50
CA ASN A 89 8.36 3.80 -3.06
C ASN A 89 8.69 2.46 -2.37
N CYS A 90 7.84 1.96 -1.48
CA CYS A 90 8.14 0.74 -0.72
C CYS A 90 8.20 -0.53 -1.59
N CYS A 91 7.42 -0.62 -2.67
CA CYS A 91 7.35 -1.83 -3.52
C CYS A 91 7.90 -1.61 -4.93
N VAL A 92 8.33 -0.38 -5.25
CA VAL A 92 8.62 0.05 -6.63
C VAL A 92 9.80 1.00 -6.67
N ASP A 93 10.54 0.96 -7.77
CA ASP A 93 11.38 2.08 -8.17
C ASP A 93 10.53 3.08 -8.96
N LEU A 94 10.38 4.30 -8.44
CA LEU A 94 9.58 5.34 -9.07
C LEU A 94 10.10 5.74 -10.46
N GLU A 95 11.42 5.65 -10.73
CA GLU A 95 11.97 5.91 -12.06
C GLU A 95 11.63 4.81 -13.07
N GLU A 96 11.41 3.58 -12.59
CA GLU A 96 10.87 2.50 -13.41
C GLU A 96 9.36 2.70 -13.64
N VAL A 97 8.61 3.07 -12.58
CA VAL A 97 7.17 3.38 -12.68
C VAL A 97 6.89 4.47 -13.70
N LYS A 98 7.76 5.48 -13.83
CA LYS A 98 7.64 6.51 -14.89
C LYS A 98 7.58 5.93 -16.30
N LYS A 99 8.23 4.78 -16.52
CA LYS A 99 8.33 4.13 -17.83
C LYS A 99 7.18 3.14 -18.07
N ILE A 100 6.81 2.35 -17.06
CA ILE A 100 5.93 1.19 -17.25
C ILE A 100 4.62 1.24 -16.44
N GLY A 101 4.47 2.18 -15.51
CA GLY A 101 3.35 2.24 -14.59
C GLY A 101 3.43 1.18 -13.49
N ILE A 102 2.27 0.81 -12.93
CA ILE A 102 2.15 -0.23 -11.91
C ILE A 102 1.01 -1.20 -12.25
N THR A 103 1.12 -2.44 -11.75
CA THR A 103 0.06 -3.46 -11.85
C THR A 103 -0.94 -3.34 -10.70
N LEU A 104 -2.09 -4.04 -10.78
CA LEU A 104 -3.08 -4.08 -9.69
C LEU A 104 -2.46 -4.59 -8.38
N THR A 105 -1.64 -5.62 -8.46
CA THR A 105 -0.96 -6.23 -7.30
C THR A 105 0.11 -5.32 -6.71
N THR A 106 0.80 -4.56 -7.55
CA THR A 106 1.73 -3.51 -7.11
C THR A 106 0.99 -2.39 -6.37
N PHE A 107 -0.18 -1.98 -6.85
CA PHE A 107 -1.03 -1.02 -6.14
C PHE A 107 -1.40 -1.52 -4.74
N VAL A 108 -1.86 -2.79 -4.64
CA VAL A 108 -2.21 -3.43 -3.37
C VAL A 108 -1.02 -3.41 -2.40
N CYS A 109 0.18 -3.72 -2.88
CA CYS A 109 1.40 -3.65 -2.06
C CYS A 109 1.65 -2.26 -1.50
N LEU A 110 1.60 -1.25 -2.36
CA LEU A 110 1.82 0.13 -1.97
C LEU A 110 0.80 0.58 -0.92
N ALA A 111 -0.47 0.21 -1.09
CA ALA A 111 -1.53 0.51 -0.13
C ALA A 111 -1.31 -0.18 1.22
N LEU A 112 -1.00 -1.48 1.23
CA LEU A 112 -0.70 -2.23 2.45
C LEU A 112 0.53 -1.67 3.19
N CYS A 113 1.58 -1.26 2.47
CA CYS A 113 2.74 -0.61 3.08
C CYS A 113 2.41 0.70 3.81
N GLN A 114 1.34 1.39 3.42
CA GLN A 114 0.90 2.63 4.07
C GLN A 114 -0.09 2.38 5.22
N GLY A 115 -0.27 1.12 5.62
CA GLY A 115 -1.18 0.75 6.71
C GLY A 115 -2.67 0.79 6.32
N LEU A 116 -2.99 0.70 5.03
CA LEU A 116 -4.38 0.61 4.57
C LEU A 116 -4.88 -0.83 4.64
N ASP A 117 -6.17 -0.97 4.93
CA ASP A 117 -6.89 -2.23 4.76
C ASP A 117 -7.35 -2.35 3.31
N VAL A 118 -7.02 -3.48 2.68
CA VAL A 118 -7.19 -3.67 1.24
C VAL A 118 -7.87 -5.00 0.95
N THR A 119 -8.97 -4.96 0.22
CA THR A 119 -9.58 -6.12 -0.44
C THR A 119 -9.59 -5.86 -1.94
N TYR A 120 -9.06 -6.77 -2.74
CA TYR A 120 -9.04 -6.62 -4.20
C TYR A 120 -9.64 -7.82 -4.90
N HIS A 121 -10.20 -7.58 -6.08
CA HIS A 121 -10.81 -8.61 -6.91
C HIS A 121 -10.33 -8.44 -8.35
N LEU A 122 -9.90 -9.54 -8.96
CA LEU A 122 -9.66 -9.59 -10.40
C LEU A 122 -11.02 -9.64 -11.11
N GLY A 123 -11.17 -8.88 -12.20
CA GLY A 123 -12.41 -8.85 -12.98
C GLY A 123 -12.83 -10.24 -13.46
N GLN A 124 -11.87 -11.09 -13.83
CA GLN A 124 -12.13 -12.49 -14.25
C GLN A 124 -12.58 -13.43 -13.11
N GLU A 125 -12.39 -13.02 -11.85
CA GLU A 125 -12.71 -13.79 -10.64
C GLU A 125 -13.90 -13.18 -9.86
N SER A 126 -14.60 -12.23 -10.48
CA SER A 126 -15.71 -11.49 -9.90
C SER A 126 -16.88 -11.43 -10.89
N SER A 127 -18.04 -10.98 -10.43
CA SER A 127 -19.21 -10.73 -11.25
C SER A 127 -19.62 -9.25 -11.26
N ILE A 128 -20.46 -8.87 -12.22
CA ILE A 128 -21.04 -7.51 -12.23
C ILE A 128 -21.83 -7.22 -10.95
N ASP A 129 -22.48 -8.23 -10.36
CA ASP A 129 -23.26 -8.05 -9.14
C ASP A 129 -22.38 -7.85 -7.91
N ASP A 130 -21.25 -8.57 -7.83
CA ASP A 130 -20.24 -8.34 -6.79
C ASP A 130 -19.63 -6.93 -6.92
N PHE A 131 -19.33 -6.51 -8.15
CA PHE A 131 -18.82 -5.16 -8.41
C PHE A 131 -19.85 -4.08 -8.06
N ARG A 132 -21.13 -4.30 -8.37
CA ARG A 132 -22.21 -3.38 -7.98
C ARG A 132 -22.29 -3.25 -6.46
N GLN A 133 -22.17 -4.36 -5.73
CA GLN A 133 -22.15 -4.34 -4.26
C GLN A 133 -20.97 -3.55 -3.71
N ALA A 134 -19.77 -3.72 -4.29
CA ALA A 134 -18.58 -2.94 -3.92
C ALA A 134 -18.76 -1.43 -4.19
N VAL A 135 -19.37 -1.06 -5.32
CA VAL A 135 -19.69 0.34 -5.63
C VAL A 135 -20.70 0.91 -4.62
N ARG A 136 -21.72 0.12 -4.26
CA ARG A 136 -22.71 0.55 -3.24
C ARG A 136 -22.05 0.75 -1.88
N SER A 137 -21.19 -0.16 -1.43
CA SER A 137 -20.55 -0.04 -0.10
C SER A 137 -19.71 1.22 0.03
N SER A 138 -19.00 1.59 -1.04
CA SER A 138 -18.16 2.80 -1.05
C SER A 138 -18.96 4.08 -1.27
N CYS A 139 -19.93 4.08 -2.20
CA CYS A 139 -20.52 5.33 -2.72
C CYS A 139 -21.91 5.68 -2.18
N ILE A 140 -22.65 4.74 -1.58
CA ILE A 140 -24.00 4.98 -1.06
C ILE A 140 -23.92 5.14 0.47
N SER A 141 -24.48 6.25 0.98
CA SER A 141 -24.69 6.42 2.42
C SER A 141 -25.96 5.70 2.86
N ASN A 142 -25.88 4.90 3.92
CA ASN A 142 -27.08 4.29 4.51
C ASN A 142 -27.68 5.25 5.54
N SER A 143 -29.02 5.27 5.68
CA SER A 143 -29.73 6.15 6.61
C SER A 143 -29.33 5.97 8.09
N SER A 144 -28.70 4.85 8.44
CA SER A 144 -28.13 4.59 9.77
C SER A 144 -26.79 5.32 10.03
N ASP A 145 -26.14 5.84 8.99
CA ASP A 145 -24.85 6.54 9.11
C ASP A 145 -25.03 7.96 9.70
N ASP A 146 -26.23 8.56 9.57
CA ASP A 146 -26.54 9.91 10.07
C ASP A 146 -26.83 9.95 11.59
N ASP A 147 -27.33 8.85 12.17
CA ASP A 147 -27.62 8.73 13.62
C ASP A 147 -26.36 8.50 14.46
N ASN A 148 -25.23 8.18 13.82
CA ASN A 148 -23.95 7.91 14.48
C ASN A 148 -23.02 9.14 14.53
N LYS A 149 -23.54 10.36 14.36
CA LYS A 149 -22.77 11.62 14.51
C LYS A 149 -22.10 11.77 15.89
N ASN A 150 -22.57 11.02 16.90
CA ASN A 150 -21.99 11.00 18.25
C ASN A 150 -20.98 9.85 18.49
N ASN A 151 -20.80 8.91 17.55
CA ASN A 151 -19.80 7.85 17.64
C ASN A 151 -18.71 8.05 16.58
N LYS A 152 -17.52 8.42 17.07
CA LYS A 152 -16.26 8.77 16.37
C LYS A 152 -15.66 7.73 15.38
N THR A 153 -16.42 6.79 14.84
CA THR A 153 -15.88 5.67 14.04
C THR A 153 -16.73 5.39 12.81
N GLN A 154 -16.89 6.38 11.93
CA GLN A 154 -17.34 6.11 10.57
C GLN A 154 -16.10 5.69 9.75
N ARG A 155 -15.97 4.39 9.48
CA ARG A 155 -14.92 3.85 8.62
C ARG A 155 -15.21 4.28 7.19
N ASN A 156 -14.40 5.19 6.65
CA ASN A 156 -14.47 5.56 5.25
C ASN A 156 -13.84 4.44 4.41
N GLU A 157 -14.61 3.95 3.44
CA GLU A 157 -14.18 2.97 2.45
C GLU A 157 -14.29 3.60 1.06
N PHE A 158 -13.26 3.45 0.25
CA PHE A 158 -13.17 3.96 -1.11
C PHE A 158 -12.92 2.83 -2.09
N LEU A 159 -13.47 2.99 -3.29
CA LEU A 159 -13.29 2.05 -4.39
C LEU A 159 -12.30 2.62 -5.41
N VAL A 160 -11.29 1.82 -5.75
CA VAL A 160 -10.34 2.09 -6.83
C VAL A 160 -10.52 1.06 -7.93
N VAL A 161 -10.49 1.50 -9.18
CA VAL A 161 -10.57 0.61 -10.35
C VAL A 161 -9.28 0.65 -11.15
N SER A 162 -8.82 -0.52 -11.58
CA SER A 162 -7.83 -0.70 -12.64
C SER A 162 -8.56 -1.18 -13.89
N TYR A 163 -8.55 -0.41 -14.96
CA TYR A 163 -9.36 -0.70 -16.15
C TYR A 163 -8.65 -0.38 -17.46
N SER A 164 -9.14 -0.95 -18.56
CA SER A 164 -8.69 -0.70 -19.92
C SER A 164 -9.43 0.49 -20.52
N ARG A 165 -8.70 1.58 -20.81
CA ARG A 165 -9.26 2.75 -21.51
C ARG A 165 -9.84 2.40 -22.88
N LYS A 166 -9.28 1.39 -23.56
CA LYS A 166 -9.75 0.95 -24.88
C LYS A 166 -11.20 0.47 -24.83
N THR A 167 -11.59 -0.23 -23.77
CA THR A 167 -12.96 -0.73 -23.61
C THR A 167 -13.96 0.42 -23.48
N LEU A 168 -13.55 1.52 -22.83
CA LEU A 168 -14.34 2.76 -22.73
C LEU A 168 -14.33 3.57 -24.04
N GLY A 169 -13.61 3.16 -25.08
CA GLY A 169 -13.40 3.96 -26.29
C GLY A 169 -12.42 5.13 -26.10
N GLN A 170 -11.69 5.16 -24.99
CA GLN A 170 -10.70 6.18 -24.68
C GLN A 170 -9.33 5.80 -25.25
N THR A 171 -8.49 6.81 -25.48
CA THR A 171 -7.11 6.58 -25.92
C THR A 171 -6.24 6.13 -24.75
N GLY A 172 -5.28 5.23 -24.99
CA GLY A 172 -4.39 4.67 -23.96
C GLY A 172 -4.65 3.19 -23.70
N SER A 173 -3.96 2.63 -22.71
CA SER A 173 -4.06 1.22 -22.31
C SER A 173 -4.70 1.10 -20.92
N GLY A 174 -3.99 0.60 -19.91
CA GLY A 174 -4.46 0.50 -18.53
C GLY A 174 -4.51 1.85 -17.83
N HIS A 175 -5.40 2.00 -16.85
CA HIS A 175 -5.51 3.19 -16.02
C HIS A 175 -6.05 2.85 -14.63
N PHE A 176 -5.67 3.66 -13.64
CA PHE A 176 -6.21 3.64 -12.29
C PHE A 176 -6.94 4.94 -11.99
N SER A 177 -8.06 4.86 -11.30
CA SER A 177 -8.77 6.02 -10.76
C SER A 177 -9.71 5.59 -9.64
N PRO A 178 -10.03 6.49 -8.69
CA PRO A 178 -11.09 6.22 -7.73
C PRO A 178 -12.47 6.39 -8.37
N VAL A 179 -13.42 5.58 -7.91
CA VAL A 179 -14.85 5.76 -8.17
C VAL A 179 -15.43 6.60 -7.04
N ALA A 180 -16.01 7.74 -7.40
CA ALA A 180 -16.42 8.75 -6.42
C ALA A 180 -17.92 8.81 -6.17
N ALA A 181 -18.73 8.36 -7.12
CA ALA A 181 -20.18 8.40 -6.98
C ALA A 181 -20.85 7.28 -7.77
N TYR A 182 -22.08 6.99 -7.39
CA TYR A 182 -22.95 6.03 -8.05
C TYR A 182 -24.36 6.61 -8.18
N ASP A 183 -24.90 6.60 -9.40
CA ASP A 183 -26.31 6.85 -9.64
C ASP A 183 -27.02 5.52 -9.93
N GLU A 184 -27.77 5.02 -8.94
CA GLU A 184 -28.52 3.77 -9.06
C GLU A 184 -29.57 3.80 -10.19
N THR A 185 -30.15 4.97 -10.44
CA THR A 185 -31.23 5.13 -11.43
C THR A 185 -30.76 4.83 -12.85
N SER A 186 -29.55 5.29 -13.20
CA SER A 186 -28.92 5.06 -14.51
C SER A 186 -27.88 3.93 -14.52
N ASP A 187 -27.68 3.24 -13.38
CA ASP A 187 -26.61 2.28 -13.13
C ASP A 187 -25.23 2.81 -13.61
N SER A 188 -24.91 4.05 -13.26
CA SER A 188 -23.70 4.76 -13.72
C SER A 188 -22.82 5.22 -12.58
N VAL A 189 -21.50 5.19 -12.78
CA VAL A 189 -20.49 5.56 -11.78
C VAL A 189 -19.64 6.73 -12.25
N LEU A 190 -19.20 7.55 -11.31
CA LEU A 190 -18.36 8.73 -11.56
C LEU A 190 -16.89 8.41 -11.32
N ILE A 191 -16.07 8.51 -12.36
CA ILE A 191 -14.62 8.32 -12.29
C ILE A 191 -13.92 9.67 -12.12
N LEU A 192 -13.11 9.81 -11.06
CA LEU A 192 -12.21 10.96 -10.92
C LEU A 192 -10.87 10.67 -11.62
N ASP A 193 -10.86 10.83 -12.95
CA ASP A 193 -9.70 10.54 -13.79
C ASP A 193 -8.47 11.39 -13.39
N THR A 194 -7.39 10.72 -12.98
CA THR A 194 -6.14 11.41 -12.55
C THR A 194 -5.38 12.01 -13.72
N ALA A 195 -5.61 11.55 -14.96
CA ALA A 195 -5.04 12.11 -16.18
C ALA A 195 -5.83 13.34 -16.64
N ARG A 196 -5.98 14.34 -15.76
CA ARG A 196 -6.81 15.55 -15.95
C ARG A 196 -6.40 16.38 -17.18
N PHE A 197 -5.13 16.29 -17.58
CA PHE A 197 -4.61 16.90 -18.81
C PHE A 197 -5.16 16.23 -20.10
N LYS A 198 -5.76 15.04 -19.98
CA LYS A 198 -6.28 14.22 -21.06
C LYS A 198 -7.80 14.19 -21.05
N TYR A 199 -8.39 13.70 -19.97
CA TYR A 199 -9.84 13.57 -19.78
C TYR A 199 -10.25 14.20 -18.44
N GLY A 200 -11.44 14.80 -18.38
CA GLY A 200 -12.01 15.28 -17.12
C GLY A 200 -12.74 14.18 -16.36
N THR A 201 -13.22 14.50 -15.17
CA THR A 201 -14.18 13.67 -14.42
C THR A 201 -15.39 13.34 -15.30
N HIS A 202 -15.76 12.06 -15.35
CA HIS A 202 -16.80 11.57 -16.25
C HIS A 202 -17.57 10.39 -15.67
N TRP A 203 -18.82 10.28 -16.09
CA TRP A 203 -19.69 9.14 -15.83
C TRP A 203 -19.49 8.06 -16.89
N VAL A 204 -19.66 6.82 -16.47
CA VAL A 204 -19.65 5.61 -17.31
C VAL A 204 -20.64 4.61 -16.71
N SER A 205 -21.31 3.82 -17.55
CA SER A 205 -22.20 2.76 -17.05
C SER A 205 -21.41 1.71 -16.27
N LEU A 206 -22.00 1.20 -15.19
CA LEU A 206 -21.37 0.21 -14.32
C LEU A 206 -20.91 -1.03 -15.11
N GLN A 207 -21.77 -1.52 -16.00
CA GLN A 207 -21.46 -2.66 -16.87
C GLN A 207 -20.24 -2.39 -17.75
N LEU A 208 -20.16 -1.22 -18.39
CA LEU A 208 -19.02 -0.90 -19.26
C LEU A 208 -17.72 -0.78 -18.47
N LEU A 209 -17.77 -0.22 -17.25
CA LEU A 209 -16.60 -0.17 -16.39
C LEU A 209 -16.17 -1.58 -15.96
N PHE A 210 -17.11 -2.47 -15.64
CA PHE A 210 -16.82 -3.87 -15.32
C PHE A 210 -16.17 -4.59 -16.50
N ASP A 211 -16.73 -4.46 -17.70
CA ASP A 211 -16.18 -5.00 -18.93
C ASP A 211 -14.76 -4.48 -19.19
N ALA A 212 -14.46 -3.25 -18.77
CA ALA A 212 -13.13 -2.67 -18.91
C ALA A 212 -12.09 -3.25 -17.95
N MET A 213 -12.50 -3.95 -16.89
CA MET A 213 -11.60 -4.67 -15.99
C MET A 213 -11.23 -6.06 -16.50
N LEU A 214 -12.04 -6.66 -17.39
CA LEU A 214 -11.83 -8.02 -17.91
C LEU A 214 -10.61 -8.19 -18.83
N PRO A 215 -10.22 -7.23 -19.71
CA PRO A 215 -9.06 -7.40 -20.57
C PRO A 215 -7.78 -7.68 -19.78
N ILE A 216 -7.04 -8.68 -20.25
CA ILE A 216 -5.78 -9.10 -19.65
C ILE A 216 -4.76 -7.96 -19.65
N ASP A 217 -4.08 -7.77 -18.52
CA ASP A 217 -2.89 -6.95 -18.42
C ASP A 217 -1.69 -7.75 -18.92
N PRO A 218 -1.00 -7.32 -20.00
CA PRO A 218 0.18 -8.02 -20.51
C PRO A 218 1.30 -8.18 -19.49
N ALA A 219 1.38 -7.31 -18.47
CA ALA A 219 2.42 -7.38 -17.44
C ALA A 219 2.22 -8.55 -16.47
N THR A 220 0.97 -8.94 -16.19
CA THR A 220 0.65 -9.97 -15.17
C THR A 220 0.01 -11.22 -15.77
N THR A 221 -0.40 -11.18 -17.04
CA THR A 221 -1.19 -12.23 -17.71
C THR A 221 -2.56 -12.52 -17.05
N LYS A 222 -3.01 -11.67 -16.13
CA LYS A 222 -4.32 -11.73 -15.48
C LYS A 222 -5.18 -10.53 -15.89
N SER A 223 -6.49 -10.61 -15.68
CA SER A 223 -7.37 -9.44 -15.85
C SER A 223 -6.94 -8.29 -14.92
N ARG A 224 -7.48 -7.10 -15.17
CA ARG A 224 -7.45 -6.01 -14.19
C ARG A 224 -8.52 -6.25 -13.11
N GLY A 225 -9.01 -5.21 -12.45
CA GLY A 225 -9.93 -5.40 -11.34
C GLY A 225 -10.20 -4.15 -10.52
N TYR A 226 -10.78 -4.34 -9.35
CA TYR A 226 -11.12 -3.27 -8.41
C TYR A 226 -10.60 -3.57 -7.01
N ILE A 227 -10.49 -2.51 -6.21
CA ILE A 227 -9.91 -2.53 -4.87
C ILE A 227 -10.81 -1.72 -3.94
N LEU A 228 -11.31 -2.35 -2.88
CA LEU A 228 -11.91 -1.69 -1.74
C LEU A 228 -10.80 -1.38 -0.73
N ILE A 229 -10.71 -0.11 -0.35
CA ILE A 229 -9.64 0.41 0.49
C ILE A 229 -10.27 1.22 1.61
N SER A 230 -9.87 0.92 2.83
CA SER A 230 -10.27 1.69 4.00
C SER A 230 -9.11 1.88 4.95
N HIS A 231 -9.33 2.74 5.92
CA HIS A 231 -8.41 2.96 7.01
C HIS A 231 -9.24 3.03 8.28
N ASP A 232 -8.95 2.14 9.23
CA ASP A 232 -9.65 2.10 10.52
C ASP A 232 -9.31 3.29 11.44
N GLY A 233 -8.43 4.20 11.00
CA GLY A 233 -8.05 5.39 11.74
C GLY A 233 -7.14 5.08 12.92
N VAL A 234 -6.52 6.14 13.45
CA VAL A 234 -5.92 6.15 14.79
C VAL A 234 -7.04 6.56 15.74
N SER A 235 -7.67 5.59 16.40
CA SER A 235 -8.36 5.90 17.65
C SER A 235 -7.26 6.30 18.64
N GLU A 236 -7.47 7.31 19.48
CA GLU A 236 -6.54 7.69 20.56
C GLU A 236 -6.12 6.50 21.45
N ASN A 237 -6.81 5.35 21.34
CA ASN A 237 -6.47 4.09 21.99
C ASN A 237 -6.43 2.85 21.05
N LYS A 238 -6.30 3.00 19.73
CA LYS A 238 -6.02 1.87 18.81
C LYS A 238 -4.99 2.23 17.76
N GLU A 239 -3.91 1.46 17.83
CA GLU A 239 -2.83 1.33 16.86
C GLU A 239 -3.39 1.11 15.47
N SER A 240 -3.09 2.04 14.56
CA SER A 240 -2.95 1.69 13.15
C SER A 240 -2.08 0.44 13.09
N HIS A 241 -2.57 -0.65 12.52
CA HIS A 241 -1.88 -1.93 12.63
C HIS A 241 -0.57 -2.00 11.84
N LEU A 242 -0.17 -0.96 11.10
CA LEU A 242 1.17 -0.85 10.50
C LEU A 242 1.61 0.63 10.45
N PRO A 243 2.46 1.11 11.38
CA PRO A 243 3.15 2.38 11.26
C PRO A 243 4.21 2.29 10.15
N ILE A 244 4.70 3.46 9.75
CA ILE A 244 5.89 3.56 8.90
C ILE A 244 7.03 2.84 9.60
N SER A 245 7.64 1.87 8.92
CA SER A 245 8.81 1.17 9.45
C SER A 245 9.86 2.19 9.90
N ILE A 246 10.28 2.08 11.15
CA ILE A 246 11.36 2.86 11.74
C ILE A 246 12.70 2.11 11.63
N LEU A 247 12.68 0.81 11.33
CA LEU A 247 13.88 -0.01 11.17
C LEU A 247 14.34 -0.14 9.72
N PHE A 248 13.42 -0.37 8.79
CA PHE A 248 13.74 -0.84 7.45
C PHE A 248 12.94 -0.14 6.35
N ARG A 249 13.52 -0.13 5.16
CA ARG A 249 12.86 0.22 3.91
C ARG A 249 12.82 -1.01 3.03
N SER A 250 11.67 -1.21 2.40
CA SER A 250 11.49 -2.17 1.33
C SER A 250 11.83 -1.51 0.01
N SER A 251 12.46 -2.27 -0.91
CA SER A 251 12.71 -1.86 -2.29
C SER A 251 12.39 -3.00 -3.26
N LYS A 252 11.99 -2.67 -4.48
CA LYS A 252 11.71 -3.63 -5.55
C LYS A 252 12.90 -4.53 -5.90
N SER A 253 14.13 -4.02 -5.78
CA SER A 253 15.36 -4.80 -6.05
C SER A 253 15.46 -6.08 -5.20
N GLN A 254 14.71 -6.15 -4.10
CA GLN A 254 14.70 -7.27 -3.16
C GLN A 254 13.71 -8.39 -3.56
N ASN A 255 12.81 -8.18 -4.55
CA ASN A 255 11.74 -9.13 -4.91
C ASN A 255 12.25 -10.54 -5.27
N PHE A 256 13.33 -10.64 -6.04
CA PHE A 256 13.90 -11.95 -6.40
C PHE A 256 14.37 -12.72 -5.17
N VAL A 257 15.04 -12.04 -4.24
CA VAL A 257 15.58 -12.64 -3.01
C VAL A 257 14.45 -13.04 -2.05
N ARG A 258 13.36 -12.26 -2.02
CA ARG A 258 12.12 -12.58 -1.29
C ARG A 258 11.46 -13.85 -1.80
N LYS A 259 11.32 -13.99 -3.14
CA LYS A 259 10.80 -15.22 -3.78
C LYS A 259 11.61 -16.45 -3.37
N GLN A 260 12.94 -16.37 -3.46
CA GLN A 260 13.81 -17.48 -3.05
C GLN A 260 13.64 -17.86 -1.57
N TYR A 261 13.56 -16.87 -0.68
CA TYR A 261 13.37 -17.15 0.74
C TYR A 261 12.00 -17.76 1.04
N LYS A 262 10.95 -17.32 0.35
CA LYS A 262 9.62 -17.89 0.50
C LYS A 262 9.53 -19.33 0.00
N SER A 263 10.19 -19.66 -1.12
CA SER A 263 10.36 -21.04 -1.58
C SER A 263 11.06 -21.89 -0.53
N PHE A 264 12.16 -21.38 0.05
CA PHE A 264 12.86 -22.06 1.15
C PHE A 264 11.94 -22.35 2.35
N LEU A 265 11.15 -21.38 2.80
CA LEU A 265 10.19 -21.57 3.90
C LEU A 265 9.15 -22.65 3.56
N SER A 266 8.67 -22.67 2.31
CA SER A 266 7.67 -23.62 1.83
C SER A 266 8.22 -25.05 1.71
N GLU A 267 9.44 -25.21 1.20
CA GLU A 267 10.13 -26.51 1.04
C GLU A 267 10.51 -27.13 2.39
N ARG A 268 10.92 -26.28 3.34
CA ARG A 268 11.26 -26.70 4.70
C ARG A 268 10.04 -27.16 5.50
N GLY A 269 8.91 -26.48 5.27
CA GLY A 269 7.70 -26.56 6.08
C GLY A 269 6.53 -27.19 5.36
N GLY A 270 6.61 -28.47 4.96
CA GLY A 270 5.37 -29.25 4.83
C GLY A 270 4.56 -29.04 6.12
N CYS A 271 3.39 -28.37 6.01
CA CYS A 271 2.43 -27.78 6.97
C CYS A 271 2.66 -27.80 8.52
N CYS A 272 3.49 -28.68 9.07
CA CYS A 272 3.49 -29.08 10.47
C CYS A 272 4.82 -28.85 11.23
N LYS A 273 5.90 -28.36 10.61
CA LYS A 273 7.16 -28.06 11.33
C LYS A 273 7.24 -26.58 11.72
N PRO A 274 7.49 -26.24 12.99
CA PRO A 274 7.71 -24.85 13.40
C PRO A 274 8.96 -24.30 12.71
N ILE A 275 8.91 -23.03 12.31
CA ILE A 275 10.07 -22.28 11.82
C ILE A 275 10.84 -21.85 13.07
N GLU A 276 12.09 -22.26 13.20
CA GLU A 276 12.99 -21.84 14.28
C GLU A 276 13.89 -20.71 13.81
N PHE A 277 14.40 -19.89 14.74
CA PHE A 277 15.32 -18.81 14.41
C PHE A 277 16.56 -19.32 13.66
N GLN A 278 17.07 -20.52 14.00
CA GLN A 278 18.29 -21.07 13.37
C GLN A 278 18.15 -21.37 11.90
N ASP A 279 16.91 -21.52 11.45
CA ASP A 279 16.58 -21.84 10.08
C ASP A 279 16.73 -20.61 9.20
N VAL A 280 16.17 -19.53 9.72
CA VAL A 280 16.24 -18.19 9.16
C VAL A 280 17.69 -17.70 9.22
N LEU A 281 18.38 -17.93 10.34
CA LEU A 281 19.80 -17.61 10.51
C LEU A 281 20.68 -18.30 9.47
N ARG A 282 20.56 -19.63 9.30
CA ARG A 282 21.34 -20.38 8.31
C ARG A 282 21.08 -19.91 6.89
N TYR A 283 19.83 -19.67 6.52
CA TYR A 283 19.50 -19.16 5.19
C TYR A 283 20.13 -17.79 4.92
N TRP A 284 19.98 -16.84 5.85
CA TRP A 284 20.44 -15.46 5.68
C TRP A 284 21.92 -15.24 5.95
N THR A 285 22.61 -16.25 6.47
CA THR A 285 24.08 -16.27 6.58
C THR A 285 24.73 -17.16 5.51
N LYS A 286 23.93 -17.81 4.65
CA LYS A 286 24.39 -18.85 3.71
C LYS A 286 25.23 -19.92 4.40
N ASP A 287 24.71 -20.45 5.51
CA ASP A 287 25.39 -21.40 6.40
C ASP A 287 26.74 -20.85 6.93
N GLY A 288 26.77 -19.54 7.21
CA GLY A 288 27.96 -18.81 7.68
C GLY A 288 28.92 -18.34 6.58
N ASN A 289 28.67 -18.66 5.31
CA ASN A 289 29.54 -18.26 4.19
C ASN A 289 29.36 -16.79 3.78
N ASP A 290 28.18 -16.21 4.02
CA ASP A 290 27.89 -14.80 3.72
C ASP A 290 27.02 -14.20 4.83
N ASN A 291 27.67 -13.68 5.86
CA ASN A 291 27.02 -13.06 7.01
C ASN A 291 26.36 -11.70 6.69
N LEU A 292 26.52 -11.15 5.48
CA LEU A 292 25.89 -9.89 5.07
C LEU A 292 24.72 -10.11 4.10
N PHE A 293 24.41 -11.36 3.74
CA PHE A 293 23.39 -11.68 2.74
C PHE A 293 21.99 -11.13 3.10
N VAL A 294 21.67 -10.99 4.40
CA VAL A 294 20.42 -10.39 4.91
C VAL A 294 20.13 -8.99 4.35
N TRP A 295 21.16 -8.22 4.00
CA TRP A 295 20.96 -6.87 3.47
C TRP A 295 20.43 -6.84 2.02
N ASN A 296 20.31 -8.02 1.39
CA ASN A 296 19.64 -8.16 0.10
C ASN A 296 18.11 -8.23 0.21
N ILE A 297 17.54 -8.32 1.43
CA ILE A 297 16.08 -8.27 1.64
C ILE A 297 15.62 -7.08 2.49
N LEU A 298 16.50 -6.49 3.30
CA LEU A 298 16.22 -5.31 4.11
C LEU A 298 17.20 -4.16 3.81
N SER A 299 16.71 -2.94 3.80
CA SER A 299 17.56 -1.73 3.76
C SER A 299 17.32 -0.91 5.03
N PRO A 300 18.31 -0.68 5.91
CA PRO A 300 18.10 0.10 7.14
C PRO A 300 17.54 1.51 6.87
N GLN A 301 16.61 1.95 7.71
CA GLN A 301 16.18 3.34 7.76
C GLN A 301 17.25 4.18 8.48
N LEU A 302 17.99 4.98 7.70
CA LEU A 302 19.16 5.73 8.22
C LEU A 302 18.83 7.14 8.72
N CYS A 303 17.59 7.60 8.61
CA CYS A 303 17.23 8.98 8.90
C CYS A 303 16.17 9.07 9.99
N ARG A 304 16.59 9.52 11.17
CA ARG A 304 15.76 9.91 12.30
C ARG A 304 15.88 11.42 12.44
N LYS A 305 14.75 12.12 12.38
CA LYS A 305 14.66 13.58 12.35
C LYS A 305 14.27 14.16 13.71
N SER A 306 13.70 13.37 14.62
CA SER A 306 13.31 13.81 15.97
C SER A 306 13.96 12.99 17.09
N GLU A 307 14.06 13.57 18.28
CA GLU A 307 14.50 12.87 19.49
C GLU A 307 13.56 11.72 19.87
N GLU A 308 12.26 11.89 19.62
CA GLU A 308 11.23 10.87 19.83
C GLU A 308 11.45 9.64 18.93
N GLU A 309 11.72 9.84 17.63
CA GLU A 309 12.04 8.76 16.70
C GLU A 309 13.32 8.01 17.12
N GLU A 310 14.32 8.74 17.62
CA GLU A 310 15.56 8.14 18.13
C GLU A 310 15.31 7.32 19.41
N GLN A 311 14.49 7.82 20.32
CA GLN A 311 14.10 7.08 21.53
C GLN A 311 13.30 5.82 21.19
N ASN A 312 12.31 5.93 20.30
CA ASN A 312 11.49 4.79 19.85
C ASN A 312 12.35 3.73 19.16
N PHE A 313 13.28 4.16 18.30
CA PHE A 313 14.24 3.26 17.68
C PHE A 313 15.11 2.52 18.70
N ASN A 314 15.66 3.24 19.68
CA ASN A 314 16.52 2.65 20.70
C ASN A 314 15.74 1.68 21.62
N ASN A 315 14.50 2.02 21.98
CA ASN A 315 13.61 1.13 22.74
C ASN A 315 13.34 -0.16 21.97
N LEU A 316 13.05 -0.04 20.66
CA LEU A 316 12.78 -1.18 19.79
C LEU A 316 14.00 -2.09 19.63
N LEU A 317 15.20 -1.52 19.42
CA LEU A 317 16.43 -2.31 19.37
C LEU A 317 16.73 -3.00 20.72
N SER A 318 16.48 -2.32 21.84
CA SER A 318 16.64 -2.91 23.18
C SER A 318 15.73 -4.12 23.38
N LEU A 319 14.48 -4.04 22.94
CA LEU A 319 13.54 -5.17 22.93
C LEU A 319 14.09 -6.32 22.06
N ILE A 320 14.50 -6.04 20.82
CA ILE A 320 15.04 -7.09 19.92
C ILE A 320 16.28 -7.76 20.53
N LYS A 321 17.19 -7.00 21.14
CA LYS A 321 18.39 -7.54 21.80
C LYS A 321 18.04 -8.47 22.96
N ARG A 322 17.01 -8.12 23.74
CA ARG A 322 16.56 -8.94 24.87
C ARG A 322 15.95 -10.26 24.37
N LEU A 323 15.08 -10.19 23.37
CA LEU A 323 14.51 -11.38 22.75
C LEU A 323 15.60 -12.28 22.14
N LEU A 324 16.61 -11.69 21.50
CA LEU A 324 17.78 -12.41 20.99
C LEU A 324 18.63 -13.07 22.08
N SER A 325 18.66 -12.53 23.30
CA SER A 325 19.44 -13.14 24.40
C SER A 325 18.83 -14.45 24.90
N ASP A 326 17.53 -14.67 24.66
CA ASP A 326 16.84 -15.92 24.96
C ASP A 326 17.00 -16.97 23.85
N VAL A 327 17.54 -16.58 22.70
CA VAL A 327 17.81 -17.48 21.58
C VAL A 327 19.16 -18.18 21.78
N PRO A 328 19.22 -19.52 21.82
CA PRO A 328 20.49 -20.23 21.98
C PRO A 328 21.40 -20.05 20.75
N ASP A 329 22.71 -20.19 20.95
CA ASP A 329 23.71 -20.35 19.88
C ASP A 329 23.77 -19.23 18.81
N VAL A 330 23.34 -18.01 19.11
CA VAL A 330 23.53 -16.86 18.21
C VAL A 330 25.01 -16.48 18.13
N PRO A 331 25.67 -16.53 16.95
CA PRO A 331 27.08 -16.18 16.84
C PRO A 331 27.34 -14.72 17.25
N LYS A 332 28.20 -14.51 18.26
CA LYS A 332 28.51 -13.16 18.81
C LYS A 332 28.93 -12.15 17.76
N GLN A 333 29.60 -12.58 16.69
CA GLN A 333 30.00 -11.72 15.59
C GLN A 333 28.82 -11.05 14.87
N LEU A 334 27.65 -11.70 14.80
CA LEU A 334 26.47 -11.17 14.12
C LEU A 334 25.76 -10.07 14.92
N MET A 335 26.00 -10.01 16.24
CA MET A 335 25.47 -8.97 17.13
C MET A 335 26.20 -7.63 16.96
N SER A 336 27.40 -7.64 16.38
CA SER A 336 28.20 -6.43 16.12
C SER A 336 28.38 -6.14 14.62
N LEU A 337 28.15 -7.12 13.74
CA LEU A 337 28.27 -6.95 12.30
C LEU A 337 27.09 -6.13 11.75
N GLN A 338 27.39 -5.11 10.94
CA GLN A 338 26.42 -4.14 10.42
C GLN A 338 26.63 -3.92 8.92
N ASN A 339 25.63 -3.34 8.25
CA ASN A 339 25.76 -2.96 6.85
C ASN A 339 26.70 -1.75 6.68
N THR A 340 27.85 -1.94 6.04
CA THR A 340 28.80 -0.85 5.73
C THR A 340 28.54 -0.19 4.35
N PHE A 341 27.59 -0.70 3.56
CA PHE A 341 27.24 -0.17 2.24
C PHE A 341 26.35 1.07 2.32
N THR A 342 26.88 2.18 2.83
CA THR A 342 26.26 3.50 2.65
C THR A 342 26.87 4.18 1.43
N LYS A 343 26.24 4.02 0.25
CA LYS A 343 26.53 4.90 -0.91
C LYS A 343 26.02 6.33 -0.71
N ASP A 344 25.07 6.54 0.20
CA ASP A 344 24.50 7.85 0.52
C ASP A 344 24.93 8.36 1.90
N LYS A 345 26.22 8.67 2.07
CA LYS A 345 26.76 9.32 3.28
C LYS A 345 26.27 10.76 3.51
N LYS A 346 25.36 11.29 2.70
CA LYS A 346 25.03 12.72 2.68
C LYS A 346 23.81 13.16 3.49
N CYS A 347 22.96 12.26 3.98
CA CYS A 347 21.69 12.70 4.59
C CYS A 347 21.63 12.67 6.12
N CYS A 348 22.29 11.74 6.82
CA CYS A 348 22.01 11.51 8.26
C CYS A 348 23.27 11.07 9.03
N GLU A 349 23.69 11.89 10.01
CA GLU A 349 24.97 11.73 10.75
C GLU A 349 24.86 10.98 12.10
N LYS A 350 23.66 10.60 12.56
CA LYS A 350 23.45 9.89 13.84
C LYS A 350 23.14 8.41 13.61
N SER A 351 23.98 7.52 14.14
CA SER A 351 24.16 6.15 13.64
C SER A 351 24.00 5.05 14.70
N SER A 352 22.88 5.02 15.43
CA SER A 352 22.45 3.72 15.97
C SER A 352 22.13 2.80 14.78
N SER A 353 22.99 1.82 14.55
CA SER A 353 22.94 0.91 13.42
C SER A 353 22.39 -0.46 13.82
N ILE A 354 21.66 -1.08 12.90
CA ILE A 354 21.06 -2.40 13.08
C ILE A 354 22.10 -3.46 12.74
N SER A 355 22.32 -4.41 13.65
CA SER A 355 23.18 -5.56 13.45
C SER A 355 22.52 -6.62 12.57
N VAL A 356 23.33 -7.52 12.01
CA VAL A 356 22.84 -8.65 11.21
C VAL A 356 21.89 -9.53 12.03
N ALA A 357 22.22 -9.82 13.28
CA ALA A 357 21.37 -10.66 14.13
C ALA A 357 19.99 -10.02 14.39
N GLU A 358 19.95 -8.70 14.66
CA GLU A 358 18.69 -7.96 14.85
C GLU A 358 17.84 -7.96 13.57
N ALA A 359 18.46 -7.76 12.40
CA ALA A 359 17.77 -7.80 11.12
C ALA A 359 17.19 -9.21 10.82
N ILE A 360 17.97 -10.26 11.05
CA ILE A 360 17.52 -11.65 10.89
C ILE A 360 16.39 -11.98 11.86
N TYR A 361 16.41 -11.43 13.09
CA TYR A 361 15.34 -11.65 14.07
C TYR A 361 14.00 -11.07 13.62
N VAL A 362 14.00 -9.88 13.04
CA VAL A 362 12.77 -9.30 12.47
C VAL A 362 12.24 -10.15 11.30
N ILE A 363 13.13 -10.69 10.45
CA ILE A 363 12.72 -11.61 9.37
C ILE A 363 12.19 -12.93 9.94
N TYR A 364 12.78 -13.43 11.03
CA TYR A 364 12.27 -14.61 11.73
C TYR A 364 10.83 -14.38 12.20
N LEU A 365 10.57 -13.28 12.93
CA LEU A 365 9.21 -12.91 13.32
C LEU A 365 8.28 -12.81 12.10
N ALA A 366 8.72 -12.16 11.02
CA ALA A 366 7.97 -12.04 9.76
C ALA A 366 7.67 -13.39 9.07
N SER A 367 8.44 -14.42 9.38
CA SER A 367 8.27 -15.78 8.84
C SER A 367 7.25 -16.59 9.64
N LEU A 368 6.93 -16.18 10.87
CA LEU A 368 5.94 -16.83 11.73
C LEU A 368 4.50 -16.40 11.39
N ARG A 369 3.51 -17.15 11.85
CA ARG A 369 2.09 -16.74 11.79
C ARG A 369 1.80 -15.60 12.77
N LYS A 370 0.74 -14.82 12.51
CA LYS A 370 0.40 -13.61 13.30
C LYS A 370 0.16 -13.92 14.79
N ASP A 371 -0.48 -15.04 15.10
CA ASP A 371 -0.69 -15.58 16.45
C ASP A 371 0.63 -15.86 17.16
N GLN A 372 1.55 -16.57 16.51
CA GLN A 372 2.86 -16.92 17.07
C GLN A 372 3.72 -15.69 17.38
N ARG A 373 3.69 -14.67 16.51
CA ARG A 373 4.41 -13.40 16.76
C ARG A 373 3.89 -12.72 18.03
N LYS A 374 2.56 -12.70 18.21
CA LYS A 374 1.92 -12.13 19.40
C LYS A 374 2.29 -12.90 20.65
N GLU A 375 2.27 -14.23 20.61
CA GLU A 375 2.67 -15.08 21.73
C GLU A 375 4.11 -14.79 22.19
N ILE A 376 5.05 -14.64 21.25
CA ILE A 376 6.45 -14.32 21.58
C ILE A 376 6.56 -12.94 22.24
N LEU A 377 5.92 -11.92 21.65
CA LEU A 377 6.10 -10.53 22.10
C LEU A 377 5.32 -10.20 23.36
N PHE A 378 4.20 -10.87 23.62
CA PHE A 378 3.35 -10.65 24.79
C PHE A 378 3.50 -11.74 25.86
N ALA A 379 4.56 -12.55 25.81
CA ALA A 379 4.91 -13.46 26.88
C ALA A 379 5.20 -12.69 28.19
N ASP A 380 4.89 -13.30 29.33
CA ASP A 380 5.09 -12.70 30.67
C ASP A 380 6.55 -12.29 30.94
N SER A 381 7.51 -12.91 30.25
CA SER A 381 8.94 -12.57 30.33
C SER A 381 9.31 -11.25 29.63
N VAL A 382 8.44 -10.71 28.77
CA VAL A 382 8.69 -9.50 27.98
C VAL A 382 8.05 -8.28 28.65
N SER A 383 8.84 -7.60 29.49
CA SER A 383 8.41 -6.46 30.29
C SER A 383 8.39 -5.11 29.55
N ASP A 384 8.64 -5.08 28.23
CA ASP A 384 8.65 -3.83 27.46
C ASP A 384 7.25 -3.21 27.34
N PRO A 385 7.15 -1.88 27.17
CA PRO A 385 5.88 -1.21 26.94
C PRO A 385 5.11 -1.82 25.77
N GLU A 386 3.78 -1.87 25.89
CA GLU A 386 2.88 -2.41 24.86
C GLU A 386 3.11 -1.75 23.49
N PHE A 387 3.27 -0.42 23.47
CA PHE A 387 3.62 0.34 22.27
C PHE A 387 4.88 -0.20 21.56
N THR A 388 5.96 -0.50 22.30
CA THR A 388 7.21 -1.01 21.71
C THR A 388 7.04 -2.43 21.16
N LYS A 389 6.23 -3.25 21.83
CA LYS A 389 5.90 -4.61 21.38
C LYS A 389 5.08 -4.57 20.10
N ASN A 390 4.07 -3.71 20.03
CA ASN A 390 3.25 -3.55 18.84
C ASN A 390 4.05 -2.96 17.68
N GLN A 391 4.92 -1.97 17.91
CA GLN A 391 5.86 -1.52 16.88
C GLN A 391 6.69 -2.67 16.29
N LEU A 392 7.18 -3.62 17.11
CA LEU A 392 7.92 -4.79 16.60
C LEU A 392 7.04 -5.78 15.83
N LEU A 393 5.78 -5.98 16.24
CA LEU A 393 4.82 -6.76 15.46
C LEU A 393 4.65 -6.16 14.07
N ASP A 394 4.60 -4.85 14.00
CA ASP A 394 4.32 -4.16 12.76
C ASP A 394 5.52 -4.15 11.81
N GLU A 395 6.73 -3.98 12.34
CA GLU A 395 7.96 -4.19 11.58
C GLU A 395 8.00 -5.59 10.94
N ALA A 396 7.67 -6.62 11.72
CA ALA A 396 7.59 -7.98 11.21
C ALA A 396 6.45 -8.15 10.19
N ALA A 397 5.32 -7.48 10.38
CA ALA A 397 4.20 -7.53 9.45
C ALA A 397 4.49 -6.82 8.12
N LEU A 398 5.22 -5.71 8.11
CA LEU A 398 5.68 -5.04 6.88
C LEU A 398 6.63 -5.94 6.08
N VAL A 399 7.59 -6.60 6.75
CA VAL A 399 8.48 -7.57 6.08
C VAL A 399 7.68 -8.77 5.55
N HIS A 400 6.68 -9.25 6.29
CA HIS A 400 5.81 -10.34 5.86
C HIS A 400 4.97 -9.97 4.61
N ILE A 401 4.42 -8.76 4.58
CA ILE A 401 3.70 -8.25 3.41
C ILE A 401 4.63 -8.18 2.21
N ALA A 402 5.84 -7.64 2.38
CA ALA A 402 6.82 -7.57 1.31
C ALA A 402 7.19 -8.96 0.75
N LEU A 403 7.32 -9.97 1.64
CA LEU A 403 7.53 -11.37 1.24
C LEU A 403 6.36 -11.93 0.43
N ASN A 404 5.12 -11.67 0.84
CA ASN A 404 3.93 -12.22 0.17
C ASN A 404 3.59 -11.53 -1.15
N VAL A 405 3.81 -10.22 -1.24
CA VAL A 405 3.58 -9.49 -2.49
C VAL A 405 4.54 -9.94 -3.58
N SER A 406 5.73 -10.40 -3.21
CA SER A 406 6.73 -10.81 -4.21
C SER A 406 6.18 -11.86 -5.18
N ASP A 407 5.22 -12.70 -4.80
CA ASP A 407 4.59 -13.69 -5.69
C ASP A 407 3.54 -13.14 -6.65
N MET A 408 3.15 -11.87 -6.49
CA MET A 408 2.05 -11.26 -7.23
C MET A 408 2.49 -10.54 -8.51
N GLU A 409 3.76 -10.70 -8.91
CA GLU A 409 4.31 -10.29 -10.22
C GLU A 409 3.99 -11.29 -11.33
#